data_AF-A0A258M9R6-F1
#
_entry.id   AF-A0A258M9R6-F1
#
_cell.length_a   1.000
_cell.length_b   1.000
_cell.length_c   1.000
_cell.angle_alpha   90.00
_cell.angle_beta   90.00
_cell.angle_gamma   90.00
#
_symmetry.space_group_name_H-M   'P 1'
#
loop_
_entity.id
_entity.type
_entity.pdbx_description
1 polymer ?
#
loop_
_entity_poly.entity_id
_entity_poly.type
_entity_poly.pdbx_seq_one_letter_code
_entity_poly.pdbx_strand_id
1 'polypeptide(L)' 'MLIRSEWRIDHTGRLRLQLERRDLHLSNNFFFDFRVNTDKEYNVAARYMIAKSFSISTNYDSDYKWGIGLTWHY' A
#
# COMPACT_ATOMS: atom_id res chain seq x y z
N MET A 1 10.40 9.35 4.77
CA MET A 1 9.68 8.27 5.46
C MET A 1 8.66 8.86 6.43
N LEU A 2 7.39 8.93 6.07
CA LEU A 2 6.33 9.41 6.98
C LEU A 2 5.24 8.34 7.05
N ILE A 3 4.99 7.77 8.23
CA ILE A 3 3.76 7.02 8.48
C ILE A 3 2.69 8.09 8.60
N ARG A 4 1.66 8.05 7.75
CA ARG A 4 0.52 8.97 7.85
C ARG A 4 -0.57 8.26 8.62
N SER A 5 -0.90 8.80 9.78
CA SER A 5 -2.05 8.41 10.56
C SER A 5 -3.07 9.54 10.46
N GLU A 6 -4.21 9.26 9.85
CA GLU A 6 -5.36 10.14 9.78
C GLU A 6 -6.48 9.59 10.68
N TRP A 7 -7.13 10.50 11.40
CA TRP A 7 -8.07 10.20 12.46
C TRP A 7 -9.21 11.18 12.21
N ARG A 8 -10.36 10.65 11.79
CA ARG A 8 -11.52 11.46 11.48
C ARG A 8 -12.67 11.05 12.37
N ILE A 9 -13.28 12.04 13.00
CA ILE A 9 -14.50 11.87 13.77
C ILE A 9 -15.60 12.53 12.94
N ASP A 10 -16.52 11.72 12.41
CA ASP A 10 -17.68 12.24 11.71
C ASP A 10 -18.69 12.80 12.72
N HIS A 11 -19.48 13.80 12.31
CA HIS A 11 -20.53 14.42 13.14
C HIS A 11 -21.60 13.43 13.63
N THR A 12 -21.69 12.25 13.01
CA THR A 12 -22.55 11.12 13.42
C THR A 12 -21.91 10.20 14.48
N GLY A 13 -20.73 10.55 15.00
CA GLY A 13 -20.01 9.78 16.03
C GLY A 13 -19.23 8.58 15.50
N ARG A 14 -19.08 8.45 14.16
CA ARG A 14 -18.25 7.40 13.55
C ARG A 14 -16.79 7.80 13.58
N LEU A 15 -15.98 6.98 14.23
CA LEU A 15 -14.54 7.16 14.31
C LEU A 15 -13.88 6.35 13.21
N ARG A 16 -13.18 7.04 12.30
CA ARG A 16 -12.42 6.44 11.21
C ARG A 16 -10.94 6.70 11.43
N LEU A 17 -10.20 5.64 11.71
CA LEU A 17 -8.73 5.68 11.66
C LEU A 17 -8.30 5.16 10.31
N GLN A 18 -7.46 5.92 9.64
CA GLN A 18 -6.76 5.51 8.42
C GLN A 18 -5.27 5.58 8.70
N LEU A 19 -4.63 4.42 8.69
CA LEU A 19 -3.19 4.32 8.81
C LEU A 19 -2.64 3.93 7.45
N GLU A 20 -1.83 4.79 6.87
CA GLU A 20 -1.18 4.52 5.61
C GLU A 20 0.32 4.71 5.71
N ARG A 21 1.01 3.84 4.99
CA ARG A 21 2.43 3.94 4.82
C ARG A 21 2.76 3.60 3.38
N ARG A 22 3.20 4.63 2.67
CA ARG A 22 3.66 4.52 1.30
C ARG A 22 5.18 4.56 1.24
N ASP A 23 5.72 3.94 0.21
CA ASP A 23 7.10 3.99 -0.21
C ASP A 23 8.09 3.53 0.89
N LEU A 24 7.79 2.38 1.51
CA LEU A 24 8.75 1.72 2.38
C LEU A 24 9.81 1.03 1.53
N HIS A 25 10.97 1.66 1.42
CA HIS A 25 12.17 0.99 0.97
C HIS A 25 12.61 0.01 2.06
N LEU A 26 12.29 -1.28 1.88
CA LEU A 26 12.75 -2.35 2.76
C LEU A 26 14.12 -2.87 2.33
N SER A 27 14.46 -2.70 1.04
CA SER A 27 15.77 -3.01 0.46
C SER A 27 16.02 -2.09 -0.73
N ASN A 28 17.21 -2.14 -1.34
CA ASN A 28 17.54 -1.35 -2.54
C ASN A 28 16.55 -1.54 -3.70
N ASN A 29 15.90 -2.70 -3.77
CA ASN A 29 15.04 -3.09 -4.87
C ASN A 29 13.62 -3.46 -4.41
N PHE A 30 13.32 -3.38 -3.11
CA PHE A 30 12.02 -3.81 -2.57
C PHE A 30 11.30 -2.63 -1.93
N PHE A 31 10.11 -2.35 -2.47
CA PHE A 31 9.22 -1.29 -2.07
C PHE A 31 7.94 -1.90 -1.54
N PHE A 32 7.46 -1.38 -0.43
CA PHE A 32 6.25 -1.85 0.20
C PHE A 32 5.34 -0.68 0.55
N ASP A 33 4.05 -0.88 0.34
CA ASP A 33 3.00 0.07 0.61
C ASP A 33 1.91 -0.67 1.38
N PHE A 34 1.39 -0.06 2.44
CA PHE A 34 0.20 -0.58 3.09
C PHE A 34 -0.70 0.56 3.54
N ARG A 35 -1.99 0.27 3.56
CA ARG A 35 -3.05 1.13 4.04
C ARG A 35 -4.05 0.27 4.78
N VAL A 36 -4.44 0.69 5.97
CA VAL A 36 -5.43 0.00 6.78
C VAL A 36 -6.39 1.03 7.37
N ASN A 37 -7.67 0.75 7.30
CA ASN A 37 -8.74 1.60 7.83
C ASN A 37 -9.52 0.85 8.92
N THR A 38 -10.10 1.58 9.87
CA THR A 38 -11.00 1.02 10.91
C THR A 38 -12.25 0.36 10.32
N ASP A 39 -12.67 0.77 9.12
CA ASP A 39 -13.82 0.23 8.40
C ASP A 39 -13.55 -1.15 7.75
N LYS A 40 -12.49 -1.86 8.17
CA LYS A 40 -12.01 -3.16 7.66
C LYS A 40 -11.48 -3.15 6.22
N GLU A 41 -11.40 -2.00 5.58
CA GLU A 41 -10.71 -1.87 4.31
C GLU A 41 -9.20 -1.82 4.54
N TYR A 42 -8.48 -2.71 3.88
CA TYR A 42 -7.03 -2.70 3.86
C TYR A 42 -6.53 -2.96 2.45
N ASN A 43 -5.44 -2.28 2.12
CA ASN A 43 -4.74 -2.41 0.87
C ASN A 43 -3.25 -2.57 1.15
N VAL A 44 -2.62 -3.55 0.51
CA VAL A 44 -1.20 -3.84 0.67
C VAL A 44 -0.61 -3.98 -0.72
N ALA A 45 0.43 -3.24 -1.05
CA ALA A 45 1.16 -3.41 -2.28
C ALA A 45 2.64 -3.66 -2.00
N ALA A 46 3.24 -4.51 -2.81
CA ALA A 46 4.67 -4.81 -2.80
C ALA A 46 5.18 -4.68 -4.22
N ARG A 47 6.34 -4.05 -4.39
CA ARG A 47 7.03 -3.96 -5.66
C ARG A 47 8.47 -4.40 -5.48
N TYR A 48 8.92 -5.30 -6.34
CA TYR A 48 10.27 -5.82 -6.36
C TYR A 48 10.91 -5.57 -7.72
N MET A 49 12.03 -4.87 -7.74
CA MET A 49 12.81 -4.61 -8.94
C MET A 49 13.81 -5.76 -9.13
N ILE A 50 13.50 -6.66 -10.06
CA ILE A 50 14.32 -7.84 -10.35
C ILE A 50 15.58 -7.42 -11.12
N ALA A 51 15.43 -6.49 -12.07
CA ALA A 51 16.51 -5.91 -12.84
C ALA A 51 16.28 -4.41 -13.01
N LYS A 52 17.30 -3.63 -13.40
CA LYS A 52 17.10 -2.19 -13.72
C LYS A 52 15.99 -1.94 -14.73
N SER A 53 15.72 -2.91 -15.60
CA SER A 53 14.67 -2.86 -16.60
C SER A 53 13.37 -3.55 -16.18
N PHE A 54 13.35 -4.40 -15.14
CA PHE A 54 12.17 -5.18 -14.80
C PHE A 54 11.78 -5.01 -13.34
N SER A 55 10.54 -4.60 -13.12
CA SER A 55 9.92 -4.60 -11.81
C SER A 55 8.64 -5.43 -11.82
N ILE A 56 8.47 -6.23 -10.77
CA ILE A 56 7.22 -6.95 -10.50
C ILE A 56 6.53 -6.24 -9.35
N SER A 57 5.22 -6.12 -9.43
CA SER A 57 4.40 -5.58 -8.35
C SER A 57 3.26 -6.54 -8.05
N THR A 58 2.89 -6.62 -6.78
CA THR A 58 1.69 -7.30 -6.31
C THR A 58 0.91 -6.30 -5.48
N ASN A 59 -0.40 -6.28 -5.63
CA ASN A 59 -1.29 -5.52 -4.77
C ASN A 59 -2.37 -6.46 -4.24
N TYR A 60 -2.77 -6.22 -3.01
CA TYR A 60 -3.85 -6.91 -2.36
C TYR A 60 -4.81 -5.88 -1.82
N ASP A 61 -6.06 -5.97 -2.24
CA ASP A 61 -7.15 -5.14 -1.76
C ASP A 61 -8.22 -6.02 -1.11
N SER A 62 -8.83 -5.55 -0.03
CA SER A 62 -9.92 -6.29 0.64
C SER A 62 -11.07 -6.64 -0.31
N ASP A 63 -11.43 -5.73 -1.23
CA ASP A 63 -12.56 -5.90 -2.14
C ASP A 63 -12.13 -6.51 -3.48
N TYR A 64 -11.02 -6.01 -4.03
CA TYR A 64 -10.51 -6.44 -5.34
C TYR A 64 -9.55 -7.64 -5.28
N LYS A 65 -9.20 -8.13 -4.08
CA LYS A 65 -8.30 -9.26 -3.82
C LYS A 65 -6.88 -9.01 -4.37
N TRP A 66 -6.19 -10.07 -4.79
CA TRP A 66 -4.82 -10.01 -5.31
C TRP A 66 -4.80 -9.54 -6.77
N GLY A 67 -3.95 -8.58 -7.07
CA GLY A 67 -3.51 -8.21 -8.40
C GLY A 67 -2.00 -8.34 -8.52
N ILE A 68 -1.56 -8.65 -9.74
CA ILE A 68 -0.13 -8.73 -10.08
C ILE A 68 0.12 -7.83 -11.28
N GLY A 69 1.25 -7.15 -11.27
CA GLY A 69 1.71 -6.27 -12.33
C GLY A 69 3.16 -6.57 -12.65
N LEU A 70 3.51 -6.46 -13.93
CA LEU A 70 4.88 -6.52 -14.39
C LEU A 70 5.13 -5.24 -15.17
N THR A 71 6.15 -4.51 -14.78
CA THR A 71 6.53 -3.24 -15.39
C THR A 71 7.92 -3.42 -15.99
N TRP A 72 8.00 -3.15 -17.29
CA TRP A 72 9.24 -3.12 -18.02
C TRP A 72 9.63 -1.66 -18.25
N HIS A 73 10.84 -1.30 -17.82
CA HIS A 73 11.48 -0.03 -18.04
C HIS A 73 12.52 -0.24 -19.16
N TYR A 74 12.27 0.38 -20.31
CA TYR A 74 13.16 0.39 -21.47
C TYR A 74 13.98 1.67 -21.51
#